data_AF-A0A429YT44-F1
#
_entry.id   AF-A0A429YT44-F1
#
_cell.length_a   1.000
_cell.length_b   1.000
_cell.length_c   1.000
_cell.angle_alpha   90.00
_cell.angle_beta   90.00
_cell.angle_gamma   90.00
#
_symmetry.space_group_name_H-M   'P 1'
#
loop_
_entity.id
_entity.type
_entity.pdbx_description
1 polymer ?
#
loop_
_entity_poly.entity_id
_entity_poly.type
_entity_poly.pdbx_seq_one_letter_code
_entity_poly.pdbx_strand_id
1 'polypeptide(L)'
;MPASMRHRFRSKSSVEPLVGAAIGVGMTAEAAERGGADFLLALNAGRYRVMGATSIAAMLPLADANRFTDHFARREILDRVNVPVFFGACVFDPSLDLGAFIDRIAATGYHGVANFPTSIHYDGRFRRALEAAGLGYAREVEMLRLARKAGLATFAYAKTRAEIQAVLDTGVDLLCLNFGWNAGGSRAVAQAFTLEEAADRARRIFNTVRQTCAETICLVEGGPIVNPEDMYRVCRDAKADGYVGGSTLDRMPLELSVMQMTSAFKAFGVLQQADAAQSRETMRAARLAGIAGQSQWVTQLLERLVKLSATNLPVLVVGERGLGRTTLARSLHALANRKGPLTVLTAADRGVPLEEVLFGAEPDFGRVRRRGALDAREGTVIVENAGELTETARQHVLAWLEHGETERIGGTRSYSPQGRLVLIATPRDLAEGRIPGGLAERLQRVDIKPLRDRLEDLPAHARLYLEMIGEARHLGPLEISADGYRVLFAHDWKENTRELRRVVEQSAVTCDGRVISSDVMRAVMEAPETALGIDEPLAEKDWILDALRRHRFRRGETATFLGISRKTLYNKMRRAGLLD
;
A
#
# COMPACT_ATOMS: atom_id res chain seq x y z
N MET A 1 17.47 37.24 -14.72
CA MET A 1 17.75 35.79 -14.52
C MET A 1 18.90 35.34 -15.41
N PRO A 2 19.87 34.56 -14.89
CA PRO A 2 20.93 33.94 -15.70
C PRO A 2 20.40 33.02 -16.82
N ALA A 3 21.10 32.97 -17.95
CA ALA A 3 20.66 32.22 -19.14
C ALA A 3 20.53 30.69 -18.89
N SER A 4 21.45 30.11 -18.11
CA SER A 4 21.42 28.69 -17.71
C SER A 4 20.16 28.33 -16.91
N MET A 5 19.77 29.21 -15.97
CA MET A 5 18.54 29.05 -15.18
C MET A 5 17.29 29.20 -16.05
N ARG A 6 17.27 30.20 -16.96
CA ARG A 6 16.15 30.38 -17.90
C ARG A 6 15.97 29.16 -18.79
N HIS A 7 17.07 28.64 -19.37
CA HIS A 7 17.03 27.43 -20.18
C HIS A 7 16.48 26.24 -19.37
N ARG A 8 17.00 25.98 -18.17
CA ARG A 8 16.55 24.87 -17.31
C ARG A 8 15.06 24.94 -17.00
N PHE A 9 14.56 26.12 -16.59
CA PHE A 9 13.13 26.29 -16.30
C PHE A 9 12.27 26.10 -17.54
N ARG A 10 12.68 26.66 -18.69
CA ARG A 10 11.97 26.49 -19.98
C ARG A 10 11.97 25.06 -20.50
N SER A 11 13.08 24.34 -20.36
CA SER A 11 13.19 22.94 -20.79
C SER A 11 12.36 21.98 -19.93
N LYS A 12 12.10 22.35 -18.66
CA LYS A 12 11.25 21.56 -17.76
C LYS A 12 9.78 21.92 -17.92
N SER A 13 9.43 23.21 -18.00
CA SER A 13 8.03 23.68 -18.11
C SER A 13 7.31 23.25 -19.39
N SER A 14 8.03 22.79 -20.42
CA SER A 14 7.48 22.19 -21.63
C SER A 14 7.06 20.72 -21.47
N VAL A 15 7.52 20.04 -20.41
CA VAL A 15 7.25 18.62 -20.12
C VAL A 15 6.38 18.46 -18.87
N GLU A 16 6.68 19.21 -17.81
CA GLU A 16 5.98 19.16 -16.53
C GLU A 16 5.91 20.54 -15.85
N PRO A 17 4.89 20.83 -15.02
CA PRO A 17 4.79 22.13 -14.35
C PRO A 17 5.97 22.39 -13.40
N LEU A 18 6.53 23.59 -13.43
CA LEU A 18 7.52 24.03 -12.43
C LEU A 18 6.87 24.12 -11.04
N VAL A 19 7.61 23.73 -10.00
CA VAL A 19 7.12 23.82 -8.61
C VAL A 19 8.05 24.70 -7.77
N GLY A 20 7.58 25.90 -7.42
CA GLY A 20 8.23 26.77 -6.44
C GLY A 20 7.70 26.55 -5.02
N ALA A 21 8.57 26.54 -4.01
CA ALA A 21 8.15 26.38 -2.62
C ALA A 21 8.53 27.60 -1.76
N ALA A 22 7.56 28.22 -1.08
CA ALA A 22 7.81 29.37 -0.20
C ALA A 22 8.00 28.93 1.25
N ILE A 23 9.27 28.77 1.64
CA ILE A 23 9.74 28.04 2.82
C ILE A 23 10.24 28.96 3.95
N GLY A 24 9.96 28.57 5.21
CA GLY A 24 10.37 29.30 6.42
C GLY A 24 11.56 28.76 7.23
N VAL A 25 12.02 27.51 6.99
CA VAL A 25 13.08 26.84 7.77
C VAL A 25 13.97 25.95 6.90
N GLY A 26 15.21 25.76 7.33
CA GLY A 26 16.19 24.94 6.60
C GLY A 26 15.76 23.49 6.36
N MET A 27 15.21 22.80 7.37
CA MET A 27 14.81 21.40 7.21
C MET A 27 13.73 21.18 6.14
N THR A 28 12.83 22.16 5.97
CA THR A 28 11.78 22.10 4.94
C THR A 28 12.33 22.54 3.58
N ALA A 29 13.38 23.35 3.53
CA ALA A 29 14.08 23.69 2.28
C ALA A 29 14.81 22.47 1.71
N GLU A 30 15.57 21.76 2.54
CA GLU A 30 16.21 20.48 2.20
C GLU A 30 15.17 19.43 1.78
N ALA A 31 14.03 19.35 2.47
CA ALA A 31 12.95 18.43 2.12
C ALA A 31 12.26 18.80 0.80
N ALA A 32 12.05 20.10 0.52
CA ALA A 32 11.45 20.58 -0.72
C ALA A 32 12.37 20.34 -1.93
N GLU A 33 13.67 20.58 -1.79
CA GLU A 33 14.66 20.24 -2.84
C GLU A 33 14.65 18.73 -3.12
N ARG A 34 14.72 17.89 -2.07
CA ARG A 34 14.64 16.42 -2.22
C ARG A 34 13.30 15.95 -2.78
N GLY A 35 12.23 16.73 -2.61
CA GLY A 35 10.91 16.53 -3.21
C GLY A 35 10.80 17.01 -4.67
N GLY A 36 11.86 17.58 -5.24
CA GLY A 36 11.91 18.00 -6.65
C GLY A 36 11.48 19.45 -6.93
N ALA A 37 11.42 20.33 -5.91
CA ALA A 37 11.15 21.75 -6.10
C ALA A 37 12.18 22.41 -7.03
N ASP A 38 11.73 23.27 -7.95
CA ASP A 38 12.58 23.92 -8.96
C ASP A 38 13.33 25.14 -8.44
N PHE A 39 12.74 25.81 -7.45
CA PHE A 39 13.27 26.97 -6.75
C PHE A 39 12.55 27.17 -5.41
N LEU A 40 13.19 27.89 -4.51
CA LEU A 40 12.63 28.28 -3.21
C LEU A 40 12.41 29.79 -3.15
N LEU A 41 11.39 30.19 -2.42
CA LEU A 41 11.10 31.58 -2.05
C LEU A 41 11.30 31.74 -0.55
N ALA A 42 12.36 32.43 -0.15
CA ALA A 42 12.60 32.81 1.24
C ALA A 42 11.72 34.03 1.56
N LEU A 43 10.57 33.79 2.18
CA LEU A 43 9.58 34.83 2.53
C LEU A 43 9.38 34.89 4.05
N ASN A 44 9.25 36.09 4.61
CA ASN A 44 8.84 36.26 6.02
C ASN A 44 7.52 35.52 6.35
N ALA A 45 6.58 35.41 5.40
CA ALA A 45 5.37 34.59 5.54
C ALA A 45 5.65 33.10 5.75
N GLY A 46 6.75 32.55 5.19
CA GLY A 46 7.22 31.21 5.50
C GLY A 46 7.59 31.10 6.97
N ARG A 47 8.45 32.01 7.43
CA ARG A 47 8.91 32.02 8.83
C ARG A 47 7.77 32.20 9.84
N TYR A 48 6.80 33.05 9.56
CA TYR A 48 5.62 33.20 10.43
C TYR A 48 4.75 31.94 10.47
N ARG A 49 4.59 31.21 9.35
CA ARG A 49 3.80 29.97 9.29
C ARG A 49 4.36 28.87 10.18
N VAL A 50 5.66 28.61 10.10
CA VAL A 50 6.37 27.61 10.93
C VAL A 50 6.45 28.02 12.41
N MET A 51 6.41 29.32 12.72
CA MET A 51 6.24 29.85 14.08
C MET A 51 4.79 29.72 14.61
N GLY A 52 3.88 29.13 13.86
CA GLY A 52 2.49 28.94 14.28
C GLY A 52 1.60 30.18 14.11
N ALA A 53 1.97 31.14 13.25
CA ALA A 53 1.13 32.26 12.82
C ALA A 53 0.53 32.02 11.41
N THR A 54 -0.35 32.91 10.95
CA THR A 54 -0.94 32.86 9.60
C THR A 54 -0.16 33.74 8.62
N SER A 55 -0.23 33.44 7.32
CA SER A 55 0.54 34.17 6.28
C SER A 55 0.31 35.68 6.30
N ILE A 56 -0.89 36.14 6.67
CA ILE A 56 -1.24 37.57 6.74
C ILE A 56 -0.41 38.34 7.78
N ALA A 57 0.18 37.67 8.78
CA ALA A 57 1.11 38.30 9.72
C ALA A 57 2.34 38.92 9.03
N ALA A 58 2.72 38.41 7.85
CA ALA A 58 3.77 39.00 7.02
C ALA A 58 3.46 40.41 6.50
N MET A 59 2.18 40.80 6.46
CA MET A 59 1.71 42.11 6.03
C MET A 59 1.62 43.11 7.19
N LEU A 60 2.01 42.73 8.42
CA LEU A 60 1.91 43.58 9.61
C LEU A 60 3.30 44.07 10.06
N PRO A 61 3.40 45.25 10.70
CA PRO A 61 4.66 45.84 11.17
C PRO A 61 5.16 45.17 12.46
N LEU A 62 5.34 43.85 12.42
CA LEU A 62 5.80 43.03 13.56
C LEU A 62 7.33 43.03 13.71
N ALA A 63 8.05 43.23 12.60
CA ALA A 63 9.51 43.33 12.52
C ALA A 63 9.91 43.95 11.17
N ASP A 64 11.18 44.34 11.02
CA ASP A 64 11.80 44.58 9.71
C ASP A 64 11.78 43.27 8.90
N ALA A 65 10.89 43.24 7.90
CA ALA A 65 10.67 42.07 7.06
C ALA A 65 11.91 41.68 6.22
N ASN A 66 12.75 42.65 5.81
CA ASN A 66 13.94 42.38 5.03
C ASN A 66 15.02 41.74 5.91
N ARG A 67 15.33 42.36 7.06
CA ARG A 67 16.30 41.81 8.02
C ARG A 67 15.86 40.46 8.57
N PHE A 68 14.56 40.28 8.84
CA PHE A 68 14.01 39.01 9.31
C PHE A 68 14.16 37.92 8.25
N THR A 69 13.85 38.21 6.99
CA THR A 69 13.99 37.27 5.87
C THR A 69 15.46 36.89 5.64
N ASP A 70 16.36 37.87 5.60
CA ASP A 70 17.79 37.63 5.38
C ASP A 70 18.40 36.77 6.49
N HIS A 71 17.99 37.00 7.74
CA HIS A 71 18.53 36.30 8.90
C HIS A 71 18.29 34.79 8.85
N PHE A 72 17.06 34.33 8.58
CA PHE A 72 16.79 32.90 8.53
C PHE A 72 17.30 32.28 7.22
N ALA A 73 17.14 32.96 6.09
CA ALA A 73 17.51 32.41 4.79
C ALA A 73 19.01 32.16 4.67
N ARG A 74 19.86 33.09 5.12
CA ARG A 74 21.32 32.91 5.13
C ARG A 74 21.79 31.82 6.09
N ARG A 75 21.16 31.68 7.26
CA ARG A 75 21.60 30.74 8.31
C ARG A 75 21.08 29.32 8.13
N GLU A 76 19.95 29.18 7.45
CA GLU A 76 19.21 27.92 7.40
C GLU A 76 18.96 27.40 5.98
N ILE A 77 18.98 28.24 4.94
CA ILE A 77 18.55 27.85 3.58
C ILE A 77 19.70 27.92 2.56
N LEU A 78 20.36 29.06 2.38
CA LEU A 78 21.27 29.30 1.25
C LEU A 78 22.39 28.26 1.12
N ASP A 79 23.06 27.92 2.23
CA ASP A 79 24.19 26.98 2.24
C ASP A 79 23.75 25.50 2.29
N ARG A 80 22.44 25.21 2.15
CA ARG A 80 21.88 23.85 2.33
C ARG A 80 21.17 23.28 1.11
N VAL A 81 20.93 24.10 0.08
CA VAL A 81 20.23 23.69 -1.14
C VAL A 81 20.98 24.17 -2.37
N ASN A 82 20.84 23.43 -3.46
CA ASN A 82 21.41 23.71 -4.78
C ASN A 82 20.38 24.34 -5.74
N VAL A 83 19.10 24.25 -5.41
CA VAL A 83 18.01 24.93 -6.12
C VAL A 83 18.06 26.45 -5.88
N PRO A 84 17.72 27.28 -6.91
CA PRO A 84 17.70 28.73 -6.80
C PRO A 84 16.83 29.23 -5.64
N VAL A 85 17.38 30.14 -4.85
CA VAL A 85 16.67 30.78 -3.74
C VAL A 85 16.41 32.24 -4.08
N PHE A 86 15.13 32.62 -4.04
CA PHE A 86 14.63 33.97 -4.26
C PHE A 86 14.36 34.67 -2.93
N PHE A 87 14.83 35.90 -2.77
CA PHE A 87 14.63 36.72 -1.58
C PHE A 87 13.30 37.49 -1.63
N GLY A 88 12.45 37.36 -0.62
CA GLY A 88 11.27 38.21 -0.43
C GLY A 88 11.64 39.63 -0.02
N ALA A 89 11.57 40.56 -0.96
CA ALA A 89 11.88 41.97 -0.78
C ALA A 89 10.66 42.79 -0.35
N CYS A 90 10.70 43.34 0.86
CA CYS A 90 9.75 44.32 1.37
C CYS A 90 10.22 45.74 1.01
N VAL A 91 9.36 46.53 0.36
CA VAL A 91 9.70 47.92 -0.05
C VAL A 91 8.80 48.99 0.59
N PHE A 92 7.97 48.63 1.57
CA PHE A 92 7.06 49.55 2.25
C PHE A 92 7.77 50.56 3.18
N ASP A 93 9.05 50.38 3.46
CA ASP A 93 9.86 51.38 4.16
C ASP A 93 10.21 52.55 3.20
N PRO A 94 9.74 53.78 3.46
CA PRO A 94 10.08 54.95 2.63
C PRO A 94 11.56 55.33 2.70
N SER A 95 12.27 54.98 3.77
CA SER A 95 13.69 55.28 3.97
C SER A 95 14.64 54.31 3.28
N LEU A 96 14.12 53.20 2.73
CA LEU A 96 14.90 52.19 2.03
C LEU A 96 15.40 52.73 0.67
N ASP A 97 16.71 52.89 0.55
CA ASP A 97 17.40 53.03 -0.73
C ASP A 97 17.34 51.69 -1.48
N LEU A 98 16.55 51.65 -2.55
CA LEU A 98 16.33 50.43 -3.34
C LEU A 98 17.59 49.98 -4.10
N GLY A 99 18.47 50.89 -4.49
CA GLY A 99 19.70 50.56 -5.21
C GLY A 99 20.69 49.85 -4.29
N ALA A 100 21.09 50.52 -3.20
CA ALA A 100 22.00 49.96 -2.20
C ALA A 100 21.44 48.68 -1.55
N PHE A 101 20.12 48.59 -1.40
CA PHE A 101 19.44 47.39 -0.94
C PHE A 101 19.60 46.21 -1.92
N ILE A 102 19.32 46.42 -3.21
CA ILE A 102 19.45 45.38 -4.23
C ILE A 102 20.90 44.93 -4.41
N ASP A 103 21.86 45.86 -4.43
CA ASP A 103 23.29 45.54 -4.54
C ASP A 103 23.75 44.65 -3.37
N ARG A 104 23.25 44.91 -2.15
CA ARG A 104 23.49 44.06 -0.98
C ARG A 104 22.87 42.66 -1.14
N ILE A 105 21.63 42.55 -1.63
CA ILE A 105 20.97 41.26 -1.85
C ILE A 105 21.69 40.44 -2.93
N ALA A 106 22.18 41.08 -4.00
CA ALA A 106 22.98 40.45 -5.03
C ALA A 106 24.31 39.88 -4.48
N ALA A 107 24.96 40.61 -3.56
CA ALA A 107 26.20 40.18 -2.92
C ALA A 107 26.03 39.03 -1.90
N THR A 108 24.81 38.78 -1.38
CA THR A 108 24.56 37.76 -0.36
C THR A 108 24.55 36.32 -0.90
N GLY A 109 24.35 36.11 -2.21
CA GLY A 109 24.23 34.77 -2.83
C GLY A 109 22.79 34.34 -3.15
N TYR A 110 21.80 35.24 -3.08
CA TYR A 110 20.48 34.96 -3.63
C TYR A 110 20.53 34.91 -5.16
N HIS A 111 19.68 34.05 -5.73
CA HIS A 111 19.58 33.89 -7.18
C HIS A 111 18.58 34.86 -7.83
N GLY A 112 17.68 35.40 -7.02
CA GLY A 112 16.64 36.32 -7.46
C GLY A 112 15.94 37.03 -6.32
N VAL A 113 14.99 37.90 -6.66
CA VAL A 113 14.09 38.58 -5.71
C VAL A 113 12.63 38.37 -6.10
N ALA A 114 11.77 38.38 -5.10
CA ALA A 114 10.32 38.46 -5.23
C ALA A 114 9.82 39.74 -4.55
N ASN A 115 8.82 40.42 -5.12
CA ASN A 115 8.09 41.48 -4.41
C ASN A 115 7.21 40.84 -3.33
N PHE A 116 7.73 40.69 -2.12
CA PHE A 116 6.97 40.13 -1.00
C PHE A 116 7.59 40.55 0.34
N PRO A 117 6.82 41.05 1.33
CA PRO A 117 5.39 41.40 1.29
C PRO A 117 5.02 42.38 0.17
N THR A 118 3.82 42.22 -0.41
CA THR A 118 3.37 42.97 -1.59
C THR A 118 1.98 43.57 -1.40
N SER A 119 1.83 44.79 -1.93
CA SER A 119 0.62 45.60 -1.83
C SER A 119 -0.61 44.97 -2.48
N ILE A 120 -0.46 43.92 -3.31
CA ILE A 120 -1.58 43.15 -3.87
C ILE A 120 -2.45 42.46 -2.81
N HIS A 121 -2.01 42.36 -1.55
CA HIS A 121 -2.81 41.83 -0.44
C HIS A 121 -3.57 42.91 0.34
N TYR A 122 -3.45 44.18 -0.05
CA TYR A 122 -4.29 45.27 0.45
C TYR A 122 -5.32 45.68 -0.59
N ASP A 123 -6.53 46.01 -0.12
CA ASP A 123 -7.66 46.41 -0.95
C ASP A 123 -8.26 47.76 -0.53
N GLY A 124 -9.21 48.26 -1.33
CA GLY A 124 -10.11 49.34 -0.96
C GLY A 124 -9.42 50.68 -0.65
N ARG A 125 -9.84 51.33 0.45
CA ARG A 125 -9.31 52.64 0.85
C ARG A 125 -7.83 52.58 1.24
N PHE A 126 -7.39 51.51 1.90
CA PHE A 126 -6.02 51.39 2.39
C PHE A 126 -5.02 51.22 1.23
N ARG A 127 -5.34 50.36 0.25
CA ARG A 127 -4.51 50.22 -0.96
C ARG A 127 -4.34 51.54 -1.70
N ARG A 128 -5.41 52.32 -1.89
CA ARG A 128 -5.32 53.63 -2.55
C ARG A 128 -4.45 54.63 -1.80
N ALA A 129 -4.47 54.61 -0.47
CA ALA A 129 -3.60 55.45 0.35
C ALA A 129 -2.12 55.05 0.20
N LEU A 130 -1.80 53.75 0.14
CA LEU A 130 -0.42 53.28 -0.10
C LEU A 130 0.11 53.68 -1.48
N GLU A 131 -0.70 53.53 -2.54
CA GLU A 131 -0.33 53.99 -3.88
C GLU A 131 -0.09 55.51 -3.91
N ALA A 132 -0.99 56.31 -3.32
CA ALA A 132 -0.85 57.76 -3.26
C ALA A 132 0.37 58.23 -2.45
N ALA A 133 0.81 57.43 -1.47
CA ALA A 133 2.02 57.68 -0.67
C ALA A 133 3.32 57.23 -1.36
N GLY A 134 3.26 56.65 -2.56
CA GLY A 134 4.43 56.08 -3.24
C GLY A 134 4.97 54.77 -2.61
N LEU A 135 4.19 54.15 -1.72
CA LEU A 135 4.51 52.89 -1.03
C LEU A 135 3.74 51.68 -1.60
N GLY A 136 3.02 51.88 -2.69
CA GLY A 136 2.29 50.84 -3.41
C GLY A 136 3.13 50.14 -4.49
N TYR A 137 2.43 49.51 -5.42
CA TYR A 137 3.00 48.53 -6.34
C TYR A 137 4.03 49.13 -7.32
N ALA A 138 3.94 50.42 -7.64
CA ALA A 138 4.95 51.09 -8.47
C ALA A 138 6.37 51.03 -7.87
N ARG A 139 6.49 51.04 -6.54
CA ARG A 139 7.78 50.91 -5.83
C ARG A 139 8.31 49.47 -5.85
N GLU A 140 7.41 48.48 -5.87
CA GLU A 140 7.75 47.07 -6.08
C GLU A 140 8.28 46.82 -7.50
N VAL A 141 7.64 47.41 -8.51
CA VAL A 141 8.06 47.37 -9.93
C VAL A 141 9.46 47.97 -10.11
N GLU A 142 9.74 49.12 -9.49
CA GLU A 142 11.07 49.76 -9.53
C GLU A 142 12.15 48.87 -8.88
N MET A 143 11.85 48.22 -7.75
CA MET A 143 12.75 47.25 -7.12
C MET A 143 13.07 46.07 -8.04
N LEU A 144 12.07 45.52 -8.75
CA LEU A 144 12.29 44.44 -9.73
C LEU A 144 13.16 44.91 -10.91
N ARG A 145 12.95 46.14 -11.40
CA ARG A 145 13.77 46.75 -12.46
C ARG A 145 15.24 46.89 -12.04
N LEU A 146 15.49 47.34 -10.81
CA LEU A 146 16.84 47.45 -10.24
C LEU A 146 17.48 46.06 -10.05
N ALA A 147 16.74 45.08 -9.53
CA ALA A 147 17.23 43.72 -9.37
C ALA A 147 17.63 43.08 -10.70
N ARG A 148 16.85 43.28 -11.76
CA ARG A 148 17.21 42.84 -13.12
C ARG A 148 18.50 43.49 -13.61
N LYS A 149 18.70 44.78 -13.34
CA LYS A 149 19.95 45.51 -13.67
C LYS A 149 21.15 44.94 -12.91
N ALA A 150 20.96 44.51 -11.66
CA ALA A 150 21.96 43.81 -10.84
C ALA A 150 22.17 42.32 -11.22
N GLY A 151 21.54 41.83 -12.30
CA GLY A 151 21.72 40.47 -12.81
C GLY A 151 20.85 39.39 -12.15
N LEU A 152 20.10 39.74 -11.11
CA LEU A 152 19.23 38.82 -10.38
C LEU A 152 18.07 38.29 -11.25
N ALA A 153 17.53 37.12 -10.90
CA ALA A 153 16.23 36.69 -11.40
C ALA A 153 15.10 37.50 -10.74
N THR A 154 14.07 37.82 -11.51
CA THR A 154 12.93 38.63 -11.04
C THR A 154 11.66 37.80 -11.00
N PHE A 155 11.03 37.75 -9.84
CA PHE A 155 9.75 37.09 -9.59
C PHE A 155 8.71 38.15 -9.20
N ALA A 156 7.61 38.23 -9.94
CA ALA A 156 6.53 39.19 -9.67
C ALA A 156 5.23 38.51 -9.24
N TYR A 157 4.77 38.80 -8.03
CA TYR A 157 3.40 38.57 -7.60
C TYR A 157 2.49 39.68 -8.12
N ALA A 158 1.43 39.33 -8.86
CA ALA A 158 0.45 40.27 -9.43
C ALA A 158 -0.99 39.73 -9.37
N LYS A 159 -2.01 40.60 -9.46
CA LYS A 159 -3.44 40.20 -9.48
C LYS A 159 -4.26 40.86 -10.58
N THR A 160 -3.98 42.12 -10.87
CA THR A 160 -4.73 42.95 -11.82
C THR A 160 -3.98 43.14 -13.14
N ARG A 161 -4.71 43.47 -14.21
CA ARG A 161 -4.10 43.73 -15.53
C ARG A 161 -3.07 44.86 -15.50
N ALA A 162 -3.28 45.90 -14.68
CA ALA A 162 -2.35 47.01 -14.53
C ALA A 162 -1.04 46.58 -13.84
N GLU A 163 -1.14 45.84 -12.73
CA GLU A 163 0.02 45.27 -12.02
C GLU A 163 0.82 44.31 -12.92
N ILE A 164 0.13 43.50 -13.73
CA ILE A 164 0.75 42.57 -14.68
C ILE A 164 1.49 43.34 -15.78
N GLN A 165 0.87 44.34 -16.42
CA GLN A 165 1.53 45.13 -17.46
C GLN A 165 2.79 45.82 -16.90
N ALA A 166 2.69 46.45 -15.73
CA ALA A 166 3.81 47.17 -15.13
C ALA A 166 5.03 46.28 -14.85
N VAL A 167 4.86 45.00 -14.51
CA VAL A 167 5.99 44.07 -14.34
C VAL A 167 6.50 43.49 -15.67
N LEU A 168 5.63 43.30 -16.66
CA LEU A 168 6.07 42.93 -18.01
C LEU A 168 6.97 44.01 -18.63
N ASP A 169 6.67 45.29 -18.39
CA ASP A 169 7.47 46.42 -18.85
C ASP A 169 8.89 46.44 -18.25
N THR A 170 9.12 45.77 -17.10
CA THR A 170 10.48 45.55 -16.54
C THR A 170 11.24 44.40 -17.20
N GLY A 171 10.56 43.60 -18.03
CA GLY A 171 11.07 42.34 -18.56
C GLY A 171 11.17 41.23 -17.51
N VAL A 172 10.18 41.13 -16.62
CA VAL A 172 10.17 40.15 -15.52
C VAL A 172 10.39 38.72 -16.00
N ASP A 173 11.20 37.96 -15.25
CA ASP A 173 11.56 36.59 -15.61
C ASP A 173 10.45 35.57 -15.24
N LEU A 174 9.84 35.70 -14.06
CA LEU A 174 8.72 34.87 -13.59
C LEU A 174 7.55 35.76 -13.12
N LEU A 175 6.35 35.52 -13.64
CA LEU A 175 5.11 36.19 -13.23
C LEU A 175 4.21 35.18 -12.52
N CYS A 176 3.90 35.42 -11.25
CA CYS A 176 3.00 34.61 -10.45
C CYS A 176 1.65 35.31 -10.23
N LEU A 177 0.60 34.79 -10.86
CA LEU A 177 -0.77 35.24 -10.65
C LEU A 177 -1.29 34.72 -9.31
N ASN A 178 -1.51 35.62 -8.36
CA ASN A 178 -1.88 35.28 -6.98
C ASN A 178 -3.40 35.35 -6.77
N PHE A 179 -4.05 34.22 -6.47
CA PHE A 179 -5.49 34.15 -6.22
C PHE A 179 -5.90 34.48 -4.77
N GLY A 180 -4.99 35.05 -3.97
CA GLY A 180 -5.19 35.30 -2.54
C GLY A 180 -4.73 34.13 -1.67
N TRP A 181 -4.98 34.23 -0.37
CA TRP A 181 -4.55 33.23 0.62
C TRP A 181 -5.29 31.88 0.43
N ASN A 182 -4.59 30.74 0.54
CA ASN A 182 -5.18 29.40 0.32
C ASN A 182 -6.33 29.07 1.31
N ALA A 183 -7.31 28.29 0.84
CA ALA A 183 -8.49 27.87 1.61
C ALA A 183 -8.27 26.61 2.48
N GLY A 184 -7.05 26.06 2.49
CA GLY A 184 -6.78 24.78 3.16
C GLY A 184 -6.33 24.90 4.61
N GLY A 185 -6.53 23.81 5.36
CA GLY A 185 -5.98 23.60 6.70
C GLY A 185 -6.72 24.32 7.83
N SER A 186 -6.18 24.15 9.04
CA SER A 186 -6.73 24.61 10.34
C SER A 186 -7.06 26.11 10.47
N ARG A 187 -6.61 26.95 9.52
CA ARG A 187 -6.71 28.42 9.53
C ARG A 187 -6.90 28.97 8.11
N ALA A 188 -7.85 28.39 7.39
CA ALA A 188 -8.27 28.82 6.06
C ALA A 188 -8.79 30.25 6.04
N VAL A 189 -8.65 30.93 4.89
CA VAL A 189 -9.33 32.21 4.59
C VAL A 189 -10.45 31.91 3.60
N ALA A 190 -11.63 32.51 3.80
CA ALA A 190 -12.76 32.37 2.88
C ALA A 190 -12.43 32.93 1.49
N GLN A 191 -12.97 32.34 0.42
CA GLN A 191 -12.56 32.62 -0.96
C GLN A 191 -13.69 33.03 -1.89
N ALA A 192 -13.29 33.66 -2.98
CA ALA A 192 -14.15 34.27 -3.99
C ALA A 192 -14.04 33.61 -5.38
N PHE A 193 -13.35 32.47 -5.51
CA PHE A 193 -13.13 31.78 -6.79
C PHE A 193 -13.25 30.26 -6.64
N THR A 194 -13.88 29.59 -7.60
CA THR A 194 -13.73 28.14 -7.81
C THR A 194 -12.43 27.81 -8.56
N LEU A 195 -12.06 26.52 -8.63
CA LEU A 195 -10.91 26.06 -9.41
C LEU A 195 -11.06 26.40 -10.90
N GLU A 196 -12.26 26.26 -11.44
CA GLU A 196 -12.61 26.57 -12.83
C GLU A 196 -12.45 28.06 -13.13
N GLU A 197 -12.95 28.93 -12.24
CA GLU A 197 -12.82 30.39 -12.38
C GLU A 197 -11.36 30.85 -12.27
N ALA A 198 -10.58 30.25 -11.37
CA ALA A 198 -9.15 30.51 -11.25
C ALA A 198 -8.40 30.10 -12.54
N ALA A 199 -8.65 28.89 -13.05
CA ALA A 199 -8.04 28.39 -14.28
C ALA A 199 -8.39 29.24 -15.50
N ASP A 200 -9.67 29.61 -15.68
CA ASP A 200 -10.13 30.40 -16.80
C ASP A 200 -9.61 31.86 -16.75
N ARG A 201 -9.53 32.45 -15.55
CA ARG A 201 -8.87 33.76 -15.34
C ARG A 201 -7.39 33.70 -15.66
N ALA A 202 -6.67 32.69 -15.17
CA ALA A 202 -5.26 32.49 -15.48
C ALA A 202 -5.02 32.31 -16.99
N ARG A 203 -5.83 31.47 -17.65
CA ARG A 203 -5.78 31.23 -19.11
C ARG A 203 -5.84 32.53 -19.91
N ARG A 204 -6.82 33.40 -19.63
CA ARG A 204 -6.97 34.70 -20.31
C ARG A 204 -5.72 35.57 -20.11
N ILE A 205 -5.26 35.67 -18.86
CA ILE A 205 -4.12 36.50 -18.50
C ILE A 205 -2.84 35.99 -19.18
N PHE A 206 -2.53 34.69 -19.10
CA PHE A 206 -1.30 34.14 -19.65
C PHE A 206 -1.28 34.13 -21.18
N ASN A 207 -2.43 34.06 -21.85
CA ASN A 207 -2.52 34.30 -23.29
C ASN A 207 -2.07 35.73 -23.64
N THR A 208 -2.53 36.75 -22.91
CA THR A 208 -2.05 38.14 -23.10
C THR A 208 -0.58 38.30 -22.74
N VAL A 209 -0.13 37.74 -21.62
CA VAL A 209 1.29 37.78 -21.21
C VAL A 209 2.19 37.24 -22.31
N ARG A 210 1.85 36.10 -22.91
CA ARG A 210 2.66 35.48 -23.98
C ARG A 210 2.62 36.23 -25.32
N GLN A 211 1.58 37.02 -25.57
CA GLN A 211 1.53 37.95 -26.72
C GLN A 211 2.46 39.16 -26.51
N THR A 212 2.63 39.63 -25.28
CA THR A 212 3.49 40.77 -24.94
C THR A 212 4.95 40.36 -24.69
N CYS A 213 5.17 39.28 -23.96
CA CYS A 213 6.49 38.74 -23.62
C CYS A 213 6.43 37.21 -23.54
N ALA A 214 6.68 36.52 -24.66
CA ALA A 214 6.70 35.06 -24.73
C ALA A 214 7.70 34.41 -23.74
N GLU A 215 8.76 35.14 -23.38
CA GLU A 215 9.86 34.72 -22.50
C GLU A 215 9.53 34.75 -20.99
N THR A 216 8.45 35.42 -20.56
CA THR A 216 8.01 35.38 -19.16
C THR A 216 7.41 34.01 -18.78
N ILE A 217 7.91 33.41 -17.70
CA ILE A 217 7.36 32.17 -17.13
C ILE A 217 6.10 32.50 -16.33
N CYS A 218 4.97 31.86 -16.65
CA CYS A 218 3.66 32.13 -16.06
C CYS A 218 3.29 31.11 -14.97
N LEU A 219 3.26 31.54 -13.72
CA LEU A 219 2.98 30.70 -12.55
C LEU A 219 1.64 31.08 -11.89
N VAL A 220 1.02 30.12 -11.19
CA VAL A 220 -0.15 30.36 -10.33
C VAL A 220 0.15 30.11 -8.86
N GLU A 221 -0.41 30.91 -7.95
CA GLU A 221 -0.37 30.65 -6.50
C GLU A 221 -1.72 30.95 -5.84
N GLY A 222 -2.01 30.22 -4.77
CA GLY A 222 -3.02 30.61 -3.80
C GLY A 222 -4.43 30.23 -4.24
N GLY A 223 -5.42 30.93 -3.68
CA GLY A 223 -6.82 30.67 -3.98
C GLY A 223 -7.19 29.19 -3.72
N PRO A 224 -8.03 28.59 -4.57
CA PRO A 224 -8.59 27.26 -4.31
C PRO A 224 -7.58 26.12 -4.49
N ILE A 225 -6.35 26.41 -4.92
CA ILE A 225 -5.29 25.41 -5.14
C ILE A 225 -4.69 25.00 -3.78
N VAL A 226 -5.11 23.85 -3.25
CA VAL A 226 -4.73 23.34 -1.92
C VAL A 226 -4.05 21.96 -1.96
N ASN A 227 -4.18 21.21 -3.05
CA ASN A 227 -3.56 19.90 -3.24
C ASN A 227 -2.93 19.73 -4.66
N PRO A 228 -2.18 18.64 -4.93
CA PRO A 228 -1.54 18.41 -6.24
C PRO A 228 -2.52 18.23 -7.42
N GLU A 229 -3.71 17.65 -7.20
CA GLU A 229 -4.72 17.49 -8.25
C GLU A 229 -5.27 18.84 -8.70
N ASP A 230 -5.60 19.72 -7.74
CA ASP A 230 -5.98 21.12 -8.01
C ASP A 230 -4.91 21.82 -8.85
N MET A 231 -3.65 21.63 -8.46
CA MET A 231 -2.49 22.24 -9.11
C MET A 231 -2.36 21.78 -10.56
N TYR A 232 -2.37 20.46 -10.81
CA TYR A 232 -2.29 19.93 -12.17
C TYR A 232 -3.48 20.37 -13.03
N ARG A 233 -4.70 20.36 -12.47
CA ARG A 233 -5.90 20.80 -13.16
C ARG A 233 -5.81 22.28 -13.57
N VAL A 234 -5.50 23.17 -12.63
CA VAL A 234 -5.38 24.61 -12.92
C VAL A 234 -4.21 24.89 -13.86
N CYS A 235 -3.04 24.25 -13.69
CA CYS A 235 -1.91 24.47 -14.58
C CYS A 235 -2.21 24.03 -16.02
N ARG A 236 -2.81 22.85 -16.21
CA ARG A 236 -3.24 22.35 -17.52
C ARG A 236 -4.26 23.29 -18.17
N ASP A 237 -5.34 23.61 -17.45
CA ASP A 237 -6.48 24.34 -18.00
C ASP A 237 -6.14 25.83 -18.25
N ALA A 238 -5.25 26.41 -17.44
CA ALA A 238 -4.68 27.75 -17.63
C ALA A 238 -3.56 27.81 -18.68
N LYS A 239 -2.97 26.67 -19.06
CA LYS A 239 -1.63 26.59 -19.66
C LYS A 239 -0.62 27.38 -18.83
N ALA A 240 -0.56 27.18 -17.52
CA ALA A 240 0.50 27.72 -16.67
C ALA A 240 1.80 26.94 -16.89
N ASP A 241 2.94 27.62 -16.76
CA ASP A 241 4.28 27.00 -16.76
C ASP A 241 4.60 26.34 -15.40
N GLY A 242 3.80 26.60 -14.36
CA GLY A 242 4.01 26.04 -13.01
C GLY A 242 3.13 26.63 -11.91
N TYR A 243 3.42 26.22 -10.68
CA TYR A 243 2.75 26.59 -9.45
C TYR A 243 3.74 27.01 -8.36
N VAL A 244 3.29 27.88 -7.45
CA VAL A 244 4.03 28.18 -6.21
C VAL A 244 3.19 27.82 -5.00
N GLY A 245 3.77 26.99 -4.13
CA GLY A 245 3.15 26.53 -2.89
C GLY A 245 3.72 27.24 -1.67
N GLY A 246 2.88 28.08 -1.05
CA GLY A 246 3.08 28.60 0.30
C GLY A 246 2.70 27.58 1.37
N SER A 247 1.52 27.75 1.98
CA SER A 247 1.10 26.88 3.10
C SER A 247 1.01 25.40 2.72
N THR A 248 0.75 25.10 1.44
CA THR A 248 0.61 23.75 0.88
C THR A 248 1.89 22.93 0.87
N LEU A 249 3.07 23.56 0.76
CA LEU A 249 4.38 22.89 0.69
C LEU A 249 5.24 23.06 1.96
N ASP A 250 4.90 23.99 2.84
CA ASP A 250 5.71 24.34 4.02
C ASP A 250 4.98 24.03 5.34
N ARG A 251 3.75 24.54 5.52
CA ARG A 251 3.00 24.43 6.79
C ARG A 251 2.18 23.16 6.91
N MET A 252 1.34 22.88 5.91
CA MET A 252 0.40 21.75 5.97
C MET A 252 1.11 20.40 6.05
N PRO A 253 2.18 20.11 5.28
CA PRO A 253 2.90 18.85 5.40
C PRO A 253 3.51 18.67 6.79
N LEU A 254 4.08 19.74 7.37
CA LEU A 254 4.67 19.72 8.71
C LEU A 254 3.62 19.46 9.80
N GLU A 255 2.49 20.20 9.78
CA GLU A 255 1.37 19.99 10.71
C GLU A 255 0.83 18.54 10.63
N LEU A 256 0.62 18.03 9.42
CA LEU A 256 0.10 16.68 9.19
C LEU A 256 1.08 15.60 9.64
N SER A 257 2.36 15.69 9.26
CA SER A 257 3.36 14.68 9.61
C SER A 257 3.59 14.59 11.13
N VAL A 258 3.69 15.74 11.82
CA VAL A 258 3.83 15.74 13.28
C VAL A 258 2.59 15.16 13.94
N MET A 259 1.38 15.58 13.54
CA MET A 259 0.13 15.05 14.06
C MET A 259 0.01 13.53 13.85
N GLN A 260 0.24 13.04 12.63
CA GLN A 260 0.14 11.62 12.29
C GLN A 260 1.15 10.77 13.06
N MET A 261 2.42 11.20 13.15
CA MET A 261 3.43 10.47 13.91
C MET A 261 3.13 10.47 15.42
N THR A 262 2.70 11.59 16.00
CA THR A 262 2.27 11.64 17.40
C THR A 262 1.07 10.73 17.65
N SER A 263 0.07 10.74 16.76
CA SER A 263 -1.08 9.82 16.83
C SER A 263 -0.67 8.35 16.74
N ALA A 264 0.28 8.01 15.86
CA ALA A 264 0.82 6.65 15.75
C ALA A 264 1.51 6.21 17.05
N PHE A 265 2.40 7.04 17.63
CA PHE A 265 3.03 6.73 18.93
C PHE A 265 2.01 6.60 20.07
N LYS A 266 0.95 7.42 20.08
CA LYS A 266 -0.14 7.33 21.07
C LYS A 266 -0.99 6.07 20.90
N ALA A 267 -1.28 5.67 19.66
CA ALA A 267 -2.06 4.47 19.35
C ALA A 267 -1.28 3.17 19.60
N PHE A 268 0.05 3.19 19.45
CA PHE A 268 0.92 2.01 19.57
C PHE A 268 0.72 1.24 20.89
N GLY A 269 0.58 1.95 22.02
CA GLY A 269 0.33 1.31 23.32
C GLY A 269 -1.05 0.65 23.47
N VAL A 270 -2.08 1.22 22.83
CA VAL A 270 -3.44 0.65 22.80
C VAL A 270 -3.49 -0.57 21.89
N LEU A 271 -2.79 -0.52 20.76
CA LEU A 271 -2.66 -1.63 19.83
C LEU A 271 -1.88 -2.79 20.47
N GLN A 272 -0.74 -2.57 21.12
CA GLN A 272 0.04 -3.66 21.75
C GLN A 272 -0.77 -4.50 22.76
N GLN A 273 -1.66 -3.89 23.55
CA GLN A 273 -2.42 -4.62 24.56
C GLN A 273 -3.53 -5.51 23.95
N ALA A 274 -4.15 -5.08 22.86
CA ALA A 274 -5.08 -5.93 22.09
C ALA A 274 -4.32 -6.99 21.26
N ASP A 275 -3.18 -6.60 20.68
CA ASP A 275 -2.44 -7.41 19.72
C ASP A 275 -1.61 -8.52 20.40
N ALA A 276 -1.08 -8.35 21.62
CA ALA A 276 -0.26 -9.39 22.26
C ALA A 276 -0.99 -10.73 22.50
N ALA A 277 -2.31 -10.72 22.68
CA ALA A 277 -3.14 -11.91 22.72
C ALA A 277 -3.59 -12.35 21.31
N GLN A 278 -4.09 -11.40 20.52
CA GLN A 278 -4.61 -11.64 19.17
C GLN A 278 -3.52 -12.19 18.22
N SER A 279 -2.33 -11.59 18.19
CA SER A 279 -1.19 -12.05 17.39
C SER A 279 -0.69 -13.45 17.76
N ARG A 280 -0.85 -13.92 19.00
CA ARG A 280 -0.50 -15.31 19.35
C ARG A 280 -1.44 -16.31 18.70
N GLU A 281 -2.74 -16.04 18.71
CA GLU A 281 -3.73 -16.89 18.03
C GLU A 281 -3.63 -16.77 16.51
N THR A 282 -3.42 -15.56 15.98
CA THR A 282 -3.20 -15.31 14.55
C THR A 282 -1.91 -15.96 14.02
N MET A 283 -0.79 -15.92 14.76
CA MET A 283 0.43 -16.66 14.41
C MET A 283 0.23 -18.18 14.46
N ARG A 284 -0.50 -18.68 15.48
CA ARG A 284 -0.88 -20.09 15.54
C ARG A 284 -1.77 -20.49 14.35
N ALA A 285 -2.69 -19.62 13.94
CA ALA A 285 -3.55 -19.82 12.77
C ALA A 285 -2.74 -19.83 11.46
N ALA A 286 -1.80 -18.91 11.28
CA ALA A 286 -0.90 -18.88 10.12
C ALA A 286 -0.14 -20.20 9.96
N ARG A 287 0.51 -20.65 11.06
CA ARG A 287 1.27 -21.91 11.09
C ARG A 287 0.40 -23.14 10.82
N LEU A 288 -0.81 -23.20 11.40
CA LEU A 288 -1.72 -24.33 11.22
C LEU A 288 -2.41 -24.34 9.84
N ALA A 289 -2.68 -23.17 9.25
CA ALA A 289 -3.28 -23.05 7.92
C ALA A 289 -2.26 -23.21 6.78
N GLY A 290 -0.95 -23.10 7.08
CA GLY A 290 0.10 -23.12 6.07
C GLY A 290 0.14 -21.85 5.21
N ILE A 291 -0.22 -20.71 5.80
CA ILE A 291 -0.30 -19.41 5.13
C ILE A 291 0.77 -18.49 5.72
N ALA A 292 1.64 -17.97 4.87
CA ALA A 292 2.59 -16.92 5.22
C ALA A 292 2.17 -15.60 4.56
N GLY A 293 2.62 -14.47 5.10
CA GLY A 293 2.28 -13.17 4.53
C GLY A 293 2.05 -12.08 5.57
N GLN A 294 1.93 -10.85 5.08
CA GLN A 294 1.60 -9.65 5.85
C GLN A 294 0.58 -8.76 5.13
N SER A 295 0.06 -9.19 3.96
CA SER A 295 -1.02 -8.48 3.28
C SER A 295 -2.24 -8.32 4.20
N GLN A 296 -2.96 -7.21 4.01
CA GLN A 296 -4.20 -6.94 4.75
C GLN A 296 -5.20 -8.10 4.64
N TRP A 297 -5.21 -8.77 3.48
CA TRP A 297 -6.06 -9.94 3.24
C TRP A 297 -5.61 -11.17 4.04
N VAL A 298 -4.31 -11.45 4.20
CA VAL A 298 -3.83 -12.53 5.08
C VAL A 298 -4.26 -12.28 6.53
N THR A 299 -4.05 -11.06 7.04
CA THR A 299 -4.44 -10.70 8.42
C THR A 299 -5.94 -10.90 8.64
N GLN A 300 -6.78 -10.38 7.74
CA GLN A 300 -8.24 -10.55 7.80
C GLN A 300 -8.68 -12.02 7.69
N LEU A 301 -8.03 -12.82 6.84
CA LEU A 301 -8.31 -14.25 6.75
C LEU A 301 -8.01 -14.96 8.06
N LEU A 302 -6.83 -14.72 8.65
CA LEU A 302 -6.41 -15.39 9.89
C LEU A 302 -7.33 -15.02 11.06
N GLU A 303 -7.69 -13.74 11.20
CA GLU A 303 -8.72 -13.32 12.17
C GLU A 303 -10.06 -14.05 11.95
N ARG A 304 -10.49 -14.17 10.68
CA ARG A 304 -11.73 -14.89 10.34
C ARG A 304 -11.63 -16.37 10.68
N LEU A 305 -10.48 -17.01 10.46
CA LEU A 305 -10.26 -18.42 10.85
C LEU A 305 -10.30 -18.60 12.37
N VAL A 306 -9.68 -17.71 13.14
CA VAL A 306 -9.75 -17.73 14.62
C VAL A 306 -11.22 -17.62 15.06
N LYS A 307 -11.94 -16.59 14.60
CA LYS A 307 -13.36 -16.38 14.90
C LYS A 307 -14.21 -17.59 14.51
N LEU A 308 -14.07 -18.12 13.30
CA LEU A 308 -14.82 -19.31 12.84
C LEU A 308 -14.46 -20.58 13.63
N SER A 309 -13.22 -20.76 14.05
CA SER A 309 -12.79 -21.94 14.80
C SER A 309 -13.62 -22.14 16.09
N ALA A 310 -14.02 -21.05 16.75
CA ALA A 310 -14.83 -21.06 17.97
C ALA A 310 -16.32 -21.42 17.77
N THR A 311 -16.88 -21.31 16.55
CA THR A 311 -18.35 -21.18 16.34
C THR A 311 -19.16 -22.45 16.12
N ASN A 312 -18.51 -23.59 15.83
CA ASN A 312 -19.16 -24.83 15.32
C ASN A 312 -19.86 -24.75 13.95
N LEU A 313 -20.14 -23.57 13.41
CA LEU A 313 -20.81 -23.36 12.12
C LEU A 313 -20.16 -24.13 10.95
N PRO A 314 -20.94 -24.56 9.96
CA PRO A 314 -20.41 -25.21 8.77
C PRO A 314 -19.70 -24.19 7.87
N VAL A 315 -18.63 -24.61 7.20
CA VAL A 315 -17.72 -23.69 6.46
C VAL A 315 -17.64 -24.11 4.99
N LEU A 316 -17.57 -23.12 4.09
CA LEU A 316 -17.29 -23.32 2.67
C LEU A 316 -15.95 -22.66 2.32
N VAL A 317 -14.91 -23.45 2.08
CA VAL A 317 -13.60 -22.96 1.65
C VAL A 317 -13.58 -22.89 0.12
N VAL A 318 -13.44 -21.69 -0.42
CA VAL A 318 -13.43 -21.43 -1.86
C VAL A 318 -12.02 -21.02 -2.28
N GLY A 319 -11.49 -21.64 -3.33
CA GLY A 319 -10.21 -21.19 -3.89
C GLY A 319 -9.77 -22.03 -5.09
N GLU A 320 -8.83 -21.50 -5.84
CA GLU A 320 -8.14 -22.21 -6.91
C GLU A 320 -7.32 -23.42 -6.42
N ARG A 321 -6.86 -24.23 -7.37
CA ARG A 321 -5.96 -25.36 -7.10
C ARG A 321 -4.60 -24.82 -6.62
N GLY A 322 -3.95 -25.61 -5.76
CA GLY A 322 -2.63 -25.29 -5.21
C GLY A 322 -2.59 -24.27 -4.06
N LEU A 323 -3.74 -23.74 -3.60
CA LEU A 323 -3.82 -22.73 -2.52
C LEU A 323 -3.83 -23.28 -1.07
N GLY A 324 -3.56 -24.57 -0.85
CA GLY A 324 -3.55 -25.15 0.51
C GLY A 324 -4.93 -25.25 1.19
N ARG A 325 -6.03 -25.23 0.43
CA ARG A 325 -7.43 -25.24 0.93
C ARG A 325 -7.68 -26.30 2.01
N THR A 326 -7.16 -27.52 1.83
CA THR A 326 -7.31 -28.64 2.77
C THR A 326 -6.54 -28.39 4.07
N THR A 327 -5.36 -27.75 4.00
CA THR A 327 -4.58 -27.35 5.18
C THR A 327 -5.32 -26.28 5.99
N LEU A 328 -5.89 -25.26 5.32
CA LEU A 328 -6.77 -24.28 5.94
C LEU A 328 -8.01 -24.95 6.57
N ALA A 329 -8.66 -25.88 5.89
CA ALA A 329 -9.82 -26.60 6.43
C ALA A 329 -9.45 -27.44 7.68
N ARG A 330 -8.28 -28.09 7.69
CA ARG A 330 -7.74 -28.81 8.86
C ARG A 330 -7.38 -27.86 10.01
N SER A 331 -6.91 -26.65 9.71
CA SER A 331 -6.55 -25.65 10.74
C SER A 331 -7.74 -25.25 11.60
N LEU A 332 -8.94 -25.16 11.03
CA LEU A 332 -10.19 -24.86 11.77
C LEU A 332 -10.50 -25.88 12.88
N HIS A 333 -10.11 -27.14 12.70
CA HIS A 333 -10.25 -28.18 13.72
C HIS A 333 -9.19 -28.04 14.82
N ALA A 334 -7.93 -27.81 14.41
CA ALA A 334 -6.79 -27.69 15.32
C ALA A 334 -6.77 -26.38 16.14
N LEU A 335 -7.26 -25.27 15.58
CA LEU A 335 -7.46 -23.99 16.28
C LEU A 335 -8.56 -24.10 17.33
N ALA A 336 -9.66 -24.74 16.97
CA ALA A 336 -10.79 -25.01 17.85
C ALA A 336 -10.49 -26.01 18.98
N ASN A 337 -9.27 -26.57 19.03
CA ASN A 337 -8.81 -27.55 20.02
C ASN A 337 -9.75 -28.74 20.22
N ARG A 338 -10.40 -29.18 19.12
CA ARG A 338 -11.41 -30.24 19.13
C ARG A 338 -10.78 -31.60 19.41
N LYS A 339 -11.45 -32.41 20.22
CA LYS A 339 -10.99 -33.77 20.59
C LYS A 339 -11.59 -34.90 19.75
N GLY A 340 -12.60 -34.58 18.93
CA GLY A 340 -13.24 -35.55 18.04
C GLY A 340 -12.40 -35.87 16.80
N PRO A 341 -12.83 -36.82 15.95
CA PRO A 341 -12.11 -37.21 14.75
C PRO A 341 -12.10 -36.11 13.68
N LEU A 342 -10.98 -35.97 12.97
CA LEU A 342 -10.82 -35.15 11.78
C LEU A 342 -10.82 -36.05 10.54
N THR A 343 -11.97 -36.13 9.86
CA THR A 343 -12.18 -36.97 8.68
C THR A 343 -12.06 -36.13 7.43
N VAL A 344 -11.28 -36.59 6.45
CA VAL A 344 -11.22 -35.98 5.10
C VAL A 344 -11.74 -36.99 4.07
N LEU A 345 -12.71 -36.54 3.29
CA LEU A 345 -13.41 -37.27 2.24
C LEU A 345 -13.26 -36.48 0.94
N THR A 346 -13.32 -37.17 -0.19
CA THR A 346 -13.44 -36.56 -1.52
C THR A 346 -14.83 -36.92 -2.05
N ALA A 347 -15.53 -35.99 -2.69
CA ALA A 347 -16.91 -36.21 -3.11
C ALA A 347 -17.08 -37.37 -4.13
N ALA A 348 -16.02 -37.72 -4.86
CA ALA A 348 -16.06 -38.63 -6.00
C ALA A 348 -15.59 -40.09 -5.76
N ASP A 349 -15.20 -40.49 -4.54
CA ASP A 349 -14.53 -41.80 -4.31
C ASP A 349 -15.11 -42.66 -3.17
N ARG A 350 -14.83 -43.98 -3.26
CA ARG A 350 -14.90 -45.08 -2.26
C ARG A 350 -15.99 -46.15 -2.37
N GLY A 351 -16.76 -46.22 -3.46
CA GLY A 351 -17.67 -47.36 -3.73
C GLY A 351 -18.81 -47.55 -2.71
N VAL A 352 -18.99 -46.57 -1.83
CA VAL A 352 -20.10 -46.41 -0.88
C VAL A 352 -20.57 -44.97 -1.07
N PRO A 353 -21.89 -44.69 -1.20
CA PRO A 353 -22.39 -43.34 -1.41
C PRO A 353 -21.90 -42.38 -0.32
N LEU A 354 -21.49 -41.16 -0.69
CA LEU A 354 -20.92 -40.19 0.25
C LEU A 354 -21.92 -39.86 1.37
N GLU A 355 -23.20 -39.81 1.06
CA GLU A 355 -24.30 -39.61 2.00
C GLU A 355 -24.38 -40.73 3.06
N GLU A 356 -24.09 -42.00 2.73
CA GLU A 356 -23.95 -43.08 3.73
C GLU A 356 -22.74 -42.83 4.64
N VAL A 357 -21.64 -42.27 4.11
CA VAL A 357 -20.42 -41.98 4.88
C VAL A 357 -20.60 -40.77 5.79
N LEU A 358 -21.31 -39.73 5.33
CA LEU A 358 -21.58 -38.51 6.09
C LEU A 358 -22.61 -38.74 7.21
N PHE A 359 -23.75 -39.33 6.86
CA PHE A 359 -24.94 -39.41 7.73
C PHE A 359 -25.19 -40.81 8.29
N GLY A 360 -24.49 -41.84 7.81
CA GLY A 360 -24.71 -43.23 8.22
C GLY A 360 -25.93 -43.85 7.55
N ALA A 361 -26.08 -45.16 7.74
CA ALA A 361 -27.15 -45.95 7.17
C ALA A 361 -27.83 -46.80 8.26
N GLU A 362 -29.15 -46.88 8.20
CA GLU A 362 -29.91 -47.84 9.01
C GLU A 362 -29.77 -49.26 8.44
N PRO A 363 -30.02 -50.32 9.25
CA PRO A 363 -29.91 -51.68 8.77
C PRO A 363 -31.08 -52.02 7.84
N ASP A 364 -30.73 -52.52 6.65
CA ASP A 364 -31.65 -53.18 5.71
C ASP A 364 -31.19 -54.64 5.51
N PHE A 365 -31.97 -55.49 4.85
CA PHE A 365 -31.76 -56.96 4.77
C PHE A 365 -30.28 -57.37 4.55
N GLY A 366 -29.60 -57.76 5.64
CA GLY A 366 -28.20 -58.22 5.65
C GLY A 366 -27.12 -57.17 5.93
N ARG A 367 -27.45 -55.87 6.07
CA ARG A 367 -26.49 -54.80 6.42
C ARG A 367 -26.56 -54.44 7.91
N VAL A 368 -25.40 -54.30 8.56
CA VAL A 368 -25.28 -53.79 9.93
C VAL A 368 -25.32 -52.26 9.93
N ARG A 369 -26.08 -51.67 10.87
CA ARG A 369 -26.19 -50.22 11.08
C ARG A 369 -24.83 -49.52 11.12
N ARG A 370 -24.66 -48.46 10.34
CA ARG A 370 -23.43 -47.65 10.29
C ARG A 370 -23.65 -46.24 10.83
N ARG A 371 -22.76 -45.80 11.73
CA ARG A 371 -22.67 -44.38 12.14
C ARG A 371 -22.02 -43.56 11.03
N GLY A 372 -22.51 -42.36 10.81
CA GLY A 372 -21.96 -41.38 9.89
C GLY A 372 -20.79 -40.61 10.49
N ALA A 373 -19.93 -40.04 9.65
CA ALA A 373 -18.80 -39.22 10.09
C ALA A 373 -19.24 -37.97 10.86
N LEU A 374 -20.44 -37.44 10.59
CA LEU A 374 -21.02 -36.28 11.29
C LEU A 374 -21.71 -36.64 12.63
N ASP A 375 -21.82 -37.92 13.01
CA ASP A 375 -22.31 -38.32 14.35
C ASP A 375 -21.32 -37.97 15.47
N ALA A 376 -20.04 -37.80 15.13
CA ALA A 376 -18.99 -37.64 16.12
C ALA A 376 -19.02 -36.24 16.75
N ARG A 377 -19.36 -36.17 18.05
CA ARG A 377 -19.19 -34.97 18.87
C ARG A 377 -17.74 -34.48 18.80
N GLU A 378 -17.59 -33.16 18.72
CA GLU A 378 -16.31 -32.48 18.45
C GLU A 378 -15.61 -32.92 17.15
N GLY A 379 -16.24 -33.76 16.31
CA GLY A 379 -15.69 -34.17 15.03
C GLY A 379 -15.65 -33.03 14.01
N THR A 380 -14.84 -33.18 12.97
CA THR A 380 -14.85 -32.32 11.79
C THR A 380 -14.71 -33.17 10.54
N VAL A 381 -15.64 -32.99 9.60
CA VAL A 381 -15.64 -33.69 8.32
C VAL A 381 -15.36 -32.67 7.23
N ILE A 382 -14.27 -32.87 6.51
CA ILE A 382 -13.87 -32.07 5.36
C ILE A 382 -14.26 -32.85 4.11
N VAL A 383 -15.01 -32.23 3.18
CA VAL A 383 -15.35 -32.80 1.88
C VAL A 383 -14.64 -32.00 0.78
N GLU A 384 -13.66 -32.63 0.15
CA GLU A 384 -12.94 -32.12 -1.01
C GLU A 384 -13.76 -32.29 -2.29
N ASN A 385 -13.57 -31.36 -3.24
CA ASN A 385 -14.31 -31.26 -4.49
C ASN A 385 -15.84 -31.23 -4.29
N ALA A 386 -16.35 -30.36 -3.42
CA ALA A 386 -17.79 -30.30 -3.13
C ALA A 386 -18.67 -30.00 -4.38
N GLY A 387 -18.11 -29.46 -5.47
CA GLY A 387 -18.83 -29.33 -6.75
C GLY A 387 -19.17 -30.68 -7.43
N GLU A 388 -18.56 -31.78 -6.98
CA GLU A 388 -18.82 -33.15 -7.44
C GLU A 388 -19.83 -33.89 -6.54
N LEU A 389 -20.48 -33.20 -5.60
CA LEU A 389 -21.54 -33.77 -4.75
C LEU A 389 -22.71 -34.31 -5.60
N THR A 390 -23.11 -35.55 -5.32
CA THR A 390 -24.36 -36.15 -5.81
C THR A 390 -25.56 -35.34 -5.34
N GLU A 391 -26.66 -35.38 -6.10
CA GLU A 391 -27.88 -34.67 -5.72
C GLU A 391 -28.43 -35.16 -4.37
N THR A 392 -28.42 -36.46 -4.12
CA THR A 392 -28.80 -37.06 -2.82
C THR A 392 -27.95 -36.51 -1.66
N ALA A 393 -26.62 -36.47 -1.81
CA ALA A 393 -25.75 -35.91 -0.77
C ALA A 393 -25.97 -34.41 -0.57
N ARG A 394 -26.20 -33.65 -1.65
CA ARG A 394 -26.54 -32.23 -1.61
C ARG A 394 -27.84 -31.98 -0.86
N GLN A 395 -28.89 -32.77 -1.12
CA GLN A 395 -30.19 -32.66 -0.47
C GLN A 395 -30.11 -32.97 1.03
N HIS A 396 -29.43 -34.03 1.45
CA HIS A 396 -29.27 -34.34 2.88
C HIS A 396 -28.43 -33.31 3.63
N VAL A 397 -27.37 -32.76 3.01
CA VAL A 397 -26.62 -31.63 3.57
C VAL A 397 -27.53 -30.40 3.69
N LEU A 398 -28.29 -30.05 2.65
CA LEU A 398 -29.19 -28.90 2.68
C LEU A 398 -30.26 -29.02 3.77
N ALA A 399 -30.95 -30.17 3.85
CA ALA A 399 -31.96 -30.44 4.87
C ALA A 399 -31.42 -30.31 6.29
N TRP A 400 -30.21 -30.85 6.56
CA TRP A 400 -29.54 -30.68 7.85
C TRP A 400 -29.22 -29.22 8.16
N LEU A 401 -28.73 -28.45 7.18
CA LEU A 401 -28.43 -27.02 7.35
C LEU A 401 -29.69 -26.14 7.41
N GLU A 402 -30.84 -26.65 6.98
CA GLU A 402 -32.14 -25.97 7.03
C GLU A 402 -32.88 -26.19 8.35
N HIS A 403 -32.91 -27.43 8.82
CA HIS A 403 -33.76 -27.84 9.94
C HIS A 403 -32.98 -28.24 11.20
N GLY A 404 -31.65 -28.33 11.12
CA GLY A 404 -30.80 -28.85 12.20
C GLY A 404 -30.85 -30.37 12.37
N GLU A 405 -31.73 -31.05 11.64
CA GLU A 405 -31.94 -32.49 11.64
C GLU A 405 -31.98 -33.05 10.21
N THR A 406 -31.70 -34.34 10.08
CA THR A 406 -31.78 -35.08 8.81
C THR A 406 -32.03 -36.55 9.09
N GLU A 407 -32.28 -37.34 8.05
CA GLU A 407 -32.49 -38.78 8.14
C GLU A 407 -31.20 -39.55 7.84
N ARG A 408 -31.18 -40.84 8.18
CA ARG A 408 -30.10 -41.75 7.77
C ARG A 408 -30.49 -42.44 6.49
N ILE A 409 -29.49 -42.86 5.71
CA ILE A 409 -29.77 -43.54 4.44
C ILE A 409 -30.54 -44.84 4.72
N GLY A 410 -31.72 -44.97 4.12
CA GLY A 410 -32.63 -46.11 4.29
C GLY A 410 -33.47 -46.12 5.58
N GLY A 411 -33.54 -45.02 6.34
CA GLY A 411 -34.34 -44.98 7.58
C GLY A 411 -35.12 -43.68 7.79
N THR A 412 -36.34 -43.79 8.31
CA THR A 412 -37.30 -42.69 8.51
C THR A 412 -37.18 -41.98 9.86
N ARG A 413 -36.01 -42.07 10.51
CA ARG A 413 -35.80 -41.51 11.85
C ARG A 413 -34.86 -40.31 11.78
N SER A 414 -35.43 -39.12 11.94
CA SER A 414 -34.70 -37.88 12.11
C SER A 414 -33.69 -37.95 13.26
N TYR A 415 -32.54 -37.33 13.07
CA TYR A 415 -31.53 -37.07 14.09
C TYR A 415 -30.75 -35.80 13.76
N SER A 416 -30.09 -35.22 14.76
CA SER A 416 -29.23 -34.04 14.58
C SER A 416 -27.74 -34.46 14.58
N PRO A 417 -27.03 -34.39 13.43
CA PRO A 417 -25.58 -34.54 13.37
C PRO A 417 -24.84 -33.53 14.27
N GLN A 418 -23.74 -33.96 14.90
CA GLN A 418 -23.03 -33.21 15.95
C GLN A 418 -21.61 -32.75 15.54
N GLY A 419 -21.12 -33.21 14.39
CA GLY A 419 -19.83 -32.83 13.81
C GLY A 419 -19.90 -31.52 13.03
N ARG A 420 -18.74 -30.86 12.85
CA ARG A 420 -18.61 -29.69 11.96
C ARG A 420 -18.38 -30.16 10.52
N LEU A 421 -19.13 -29.61 9.56
CA LEU A 421 -18.90 -29.82 8.13
C LEU A 421 -18.03 -28.69 7.55
N VAL A 422 -17.06 -29.05 6.71
CA VAL A 422 -16.28 -28.11 5.89
C VAL A 422 -16.29 -28.59 4.45
N LEU A 423 -16.91 -27.83 3.54
CA LEU A 423 -16.90 -28.10 2.11
C LEU A 423 -15.74 -27.33 1.45
N ILE A 424 -15.07 -27.95 0.48
CA ILE A 424 -14.03 -27.29 -0.32
C ILE A 424 -14.45 -27.26 -1.79
N ALA A 425 -14.51 -26.06 -2.35
CA ALA A 425 -14.92 -25.78 -3.73
C ALA A 425 -13.92 -24.88 -4.46
N THR A 426 -14.04 -24.82 -5.78
CA THR A 426 -13.39 -23.82 -6.64
C THR A 426 -14.34 -22.65 -6.95
N PRO A 427 -13.83 -21.48 -7.37
CA PRO A 427 -14.66 -20.41 -7.92
C PRO A 427 -15.52 -20.87 -9.11
N ARG A 428 -15.00 -21.82 -9.92
CA ARG A 428 -15.72 -22.43 -11.03
C ARG A 428 -16.96 -23.22 -10.57
N ASP A 429 -16.85 -23.99 -9.48
CA ASP A 429 -17.99 -24.77 -8.97
C ASP A 429 -19.16 -23.89 -8.51
N LEU A 430 -18.88 -22.66 -8.07
CA LEU A 430 -19.89 -21.65 -7.76
C LEU A 430 -20.46 -21.00 -9.03
N ALA A 431 -19.60 -20.59 -9.97
CA ALA A 431 -20.01 -19.96 -11.22
C ALA A 431 -20.86 -20.89 -12.11
N GLU A 432 -20.59 -22.19 -12.09
CA GLU A 432 -21.34 -23.22 -12.81
C GLU A 432 -22.52 -23.79 -11.99
N GLY A 433 -22.84 -23.21 -10.82
CA GLY A 433 -24.00 -23.60 -10.00
C GLY A 433 -23.91 -24.99 -9.34
N ARG A 434 -22.77 -25.67 -9.41
CA ARG A 434 -22.54 -27.01 -8.83
C ARG A 434 -22.66 -27.02 -7.30
N ILE A 435 -22.35 -25.89 -6.68
CA ILE A 435 -22.79 -25.51 -5.33
C ILE A 435 -23.92 -24.48 -5.48
N PRO A 436 -25.20 -24.85 -5.33
CA PRO A 436 -26.31 -23.89 -5.47
C PRO A 436 -26.29 -22.80 -4.41
N GLY A 437 -26.83 -21.62 -4.74
CA GLY A 437 -26.88 -20.45 -3.85
C GLY A 437 -27.46 -20.76 -2.47
N GLY A 438 -28.61 -21.45 -2.41
CA GLY A 438 -29.26 -21.84 -1.16
C GLY A 438 -28.44 -22.78 -0.26
N LEU A 439 -27.44 -23.49 -0.80
CA LEU A 439 -26.45 -24.23 0.00
C LEU A 439 -25.28 -23.32 0.39
N ALA A 440 -24.76 -22.51 -0.54
CA ALA A 440 -23.63 -21.61 -0.29
C ALA A 440 -23.93 -20.55 0.79
N GLU A 441 -25.14 -20.00 0.80
CA GLU A 441 -25.60 -18.96 1.74
C GLU A 441 -25.73 -19.47 3.18
N ARG A 442 -25.92 -20.77 3.37
CA ARG A 442 -26.00 -21.43 4.69
C ARG A 442 -24.62 -21.78 5.27
N LEU A 443 -23.56 -21.61 4.48
CA LEU A 443 -22.19 -21.94 4.84
C LEU A 443 -21.38 -20.68 5.12
N GLN A 444 -20.52 -20.73 6.14
CA GLN A 444 -19.58 -19.66 6.40
C GLN A 444 -18.48 -19.67 5.33
N ARG A 445 -18.65 -18.85 4.28
CA ARG A 445 -17.75 -18.78 3.13
C ARG A 445 -16.39 -18.17 3.48
N VAL A 446 -15.31 -18.84 3.10
CA VAL A 446 -13.91 -18.41 3.26
C VAL A 446 -13.22 -18.48 1.91
N ASP A 447 -13.04 -17.34 1.26
CA ASP A 447 -12.37 -17.22 -0.04
C ASP A 447 -10.85 -17.08 0.14
N ILE A 448 -10.09 -17.97 -0.51
CA ILE A 448 -8.63 -17.90 -0.60
C ILE A 448 -8.25 -17.19 -1.91
N LYS A 449 -7.59 -16.02 -1.80
CA LYS A 449 -7.08 -15.31 -2.97
C LYS A 449 -5.98 -16.11 -3.70
N PRO A 450 -5.98 -16.13 -5.04
CA PRO A 450 -4.83 -16.56 -5.85
C PRO A 450 -3.54 -15.84 -5.44
N LEU A 451 -2.38 -16.48 -5.59
CA LEU A 451 -1.08 -15.92 -5.21
C LEU A 451 -0.73 -14.67 -6.04
N ARG A 452 -1.08 -14.68 -7.33
CA ARG A 452 -0.93 -13.54 -8.26
C ARG A 452 -1.71 -12.28 -7.83
N ASP A 453 -2.76 -12.42 -7.01
CA ASP A 453 -3.57 -11.30 -6.49
C ASP A 453 -3.07 -10.81 -5.10
N ARG A 454 -1.91 -11.31 -4.65
CA ARG A 454 -1.25 -11.00 -3.37
C ARG A 454 0.27 -11.24 -3.42
N LEU A 455 0.92 -10.79 -4.50
CA LEU A 455 2.36 -11.02 -4.71
C LEU A 455 3.23 -10.47 -3.58
N GLU A 456 2.76 -9.48 -2.80
CA GLU A 456 3.43 -8.99 -1.60
C GLU A 456 3.67 -10.09 -0.53
N ASP A 457 2.87 -11.16 -0.52
CA ASP A 457 3.04 -12.31 0.40
C ASP A 457 4.03 -13.37 -0.13
N LEU A 458 4.48 -13.25 -1.38
CA LEU A 458 5.38 -14.22 -2.02
C LEU A 458 6.70 -14.38 -1.26
N PRO A 459 7.43 -13.31 -0.85
CA PRO A 459 8.68 -13.46 -0.12
C PRO A 459 8.53 -14.15 1.25
N ALA A 460 7.36 -14.03 1.89
CA ALA A 460 7.08 -14.70 3.15
C ALA A 460 6.89 -16.22 2.96
N HIS A 461 6.19 -16.63 1.90
CA HIS A 461 6.08 -18.05 1.54
C HIS A 461 7.43 -18.63 1.09
N ALA A 462 8.20 -17.89 0.27
CA ALA A 462 9.51 -18.34 -0.18
C ALA A 462 10.48 -18.57 0.99
N ARG A 463 10.56 -17.64 1.95
CA ARG A 463 11.36 -17.83 3.18
C ARG A 463 10.91 -19.04 4.00
N LEU A 464 9.61 -19.20 4.23
CA LEU A 464 9.07 -20.36 4.95
C LEU A 464 9.50 -21.69 4.30
N TYR A 465 9.47 -21.78 2.97
CA TYR A 465 9.89 -22.98 2.26
C TYR A 465 11.42 -23.18 2.34
N LEU A 466 12.23 -22.13 2.18
CA LEU A 466 13.69 -22.21 2.32
C LEU A 466 14.13 -22.62 3.73
N GLU A 467 13.49 -22.10 4.77
CA GLU A 467 13.71 -22.51 6.16
C GLU A 467 13.44 -24.02 6.34
N MET A 468 12.28 -24.50 5.86
CA MET A 468 11.94 -25.92 5.89
C MET A 468 12.92 -26.81 5.12
N ILE A 469 13.41 -26.36 3.96
CA ILE A 469 14.39 -27.09 3.14
C ILE A 469 15.76 -27.12 3.84
N GLY A 470 16.20 -25.98 4.38
CA GLY A 470 17.46 -25.85 5.11
C GLY A 470 17.51 -26.76 6.33
N GLU A 471 16.47 -26.74 7.16
CA GLU A 471 16.31 -27.65 8.30
C GLU A 471 16.34 -29.13 7.87
N ALA A 472 15.53 -29.49 6.86
CA ALA A 472 15.39 -30.87 6.42
C ALA A 472 16.66 -31.46 5.77
N ARG A 473 17.56 -30.60 5.23
CA ARG A 473 18.80 -31.01 4.56
C ARG A 473 20.07 -30.69 5.36
N HIS A 474 19.94 -30.12 6.55
CA HIS A 474 21.07 -29.60 7.35
C HIS A 474 21.96 -28.61 6.59
N LEU A 475 21.36 -27.84 5.67
CA LEU A 475 22.04 -26.76 4.96
C LEU A 475 22.05 -25.50 5.84
N GLY A 476 23.03 -24.62 5.61
CA GLY A 476 22.98 -23.27 6.17
C GLY A 476 21.80 -22.46 5.60
N PRO A 477 21.54 -21.25 6.11
CA PRO A 477 20.45 -20.41 5.58
C PRO A 477 20.60 -20.24 4.07
N LEU A 478 19.55 -20.60 3.34
CA LEU A 478 19.41 -20.44 1.91
C LEU A 478 18.67 -19.14 1.62
N GLU A 479 19.15 -18.37 0.65
CA GLU A 479 18.58 -17.10 0.27
C GLU A 479 18.29 -17.05 -1.23
N ILE A 480 17.35 -16.21 -1.64
CA ILE A 480 17.07 -15.93 -3.05
C ILE A 480 17.64 -14.54 -3.35
N SER A 481 18.40 -14.44 -4.43
CA SER A 481 19.01 -13.17 -4.86
C SER A 481 17.95 -12.13 -5.25
N ALA A 482 18.33 -10.85 -5.27
CA ALA A 482 17.41 -9.78 -5.65
C ALA A 482 16.89 -9.92 -7.10
N ASP A 483 17.72 -10.44 -8.01
CA ASP A 483 17.36 -10.82 -9.37
C ASP A 483 16.50 -12.09 -9.42
N GLY A 484 16.76 -13.10 -8.58
CA GLY A 484 15.90 -14.28 -8.42
C GLY A 484 14.48 -13.93 -8.00
N TYR A 485 14.32 -12.97 -7.09
CA TYR A 485 13.00 -12.43 -6.73
C TYR A 485 12.29 -11.73 -7.90
N ARG A 486 13.01 -11.04 -8.81
CA ARG A 486 12.40 -10.45 -10.01
C ARG A 486 11.78 -11.51 -10.92
N VAL A 487 12.39 -12.69 -11.03
CA VAL A 487 11.82 -13.83 -11.77
C VAL A 487 10.53 -14.30 -11.10
N LEU A 488 10.55 -14.45 -9.77
CA LEU A 488 9.37 -14.87 -9.00
C LEU A 488 8.19 -13.88 -9.09
N PHE A 489 8.45 -12.57 -9.09
CA PHE A 489 7.41 -11.55 -9.24
C PHE A 489 6.83 -11.45 -10.64
N ALA A 490 7.55 -11.92 -11.67
CA ALA A 490 7.11 -11.88 -13.06
C ALA A 490 6.31 -13.13 -13.51
N HIS A 491 6.12 -14.12 -12.62
CA HIS A 491 5.48 -15.39 -12.94
C HIS A 491 3.96 -15.38 -12.64
N ASP A 492 3.14 -16.01 -13.49
CA ASP A 492 1.67 -16.01 -13.40
C ASP A 492 1.09 -16.78 -12.19
N TRP A 493 1.89 -17.66 -11.58
CA TRP A 493 1.53 -18.56 -10.48
C TRP A 493 0.19 -19.31 -10.67
N LYS A 494 0.09 -20.04 -11.79
CA LYS A 494 -1.12 -20.78 -12.21
C LYS A 494 -1.53 -21.87 -11.24
N GLU A 495 -0.57 -22.48 -10.52
CA GLU A 495 -0.88 -23.37 -9.39
C GLU A 495 -0.56 -22.77 -8.01
N ASN A 496 -0.51 -21.44 -7.94
CA ASN A 496 -0.45 -20.70 -6.69
C ASN A 496 0.72 -21.13 -5.78
N THR A 497 0.47 -21.36 -4.49
CA THR A 497 1.52 -21.67 -3.52
C THR A 497 2.09 -23.08 -3.67
N ARG A 498 1.39 -24.02 -4.32
CA ARG A 498 1.94 -25.33 -4.71
C ARG A 498 3.07 -25.17 -5.72
N GLU A 499 2.86 -24.34 -6.73
CA GLU A 499 3.87 -24.06 -7.77
C GLU A 499 5.06 -23.30 -7.19
N LEU A 500 4.81 -22.26 -6.39
CA LEU A 500 5.88 -21.54 -5.68
C LEU A 500 6.72 -22.47 -4.82
N ARG A 501 6.08 -23.37 -4.07
CA ARG A 501 6.78 -24.36 -3.26
C ARG A 501 7.64 -25.28 -4.12
N ARG A 502 7.10 -25.86 -5.20
CA ARG A 502 7.85 -26.71 -6.14
C ARG A 502 9.07 -25.97 -6.71
N VAL A 503 8.89 -24.76 -7.20
CA VAL A 503 9.96 -23.95 -7.80
C VAL A 503 11.05 -23.62 -6.77
N VAL A 504 10.69 -23.21 -5.56
CA VAL A 504 11.66 -22.93 -4.48
C VAL A 504 12.38 -24.21 -4.03
N GLU A 505 11.66 -25.33 -3.87
CA GLU A 505 12.24 -26.64 -3.54
C GLU A 505 13.24 -27.11 -4.61
N GLN A 506 12.88 -27.04 -5.89
CA GLN A 506 13.73 -27.43 -7.02
C GLN A 506 14.95 -26.51 -7.15
N SER A 507 14.77 -25.18 -7.11
CA SER A 507 15.87 -24.22 -7.18
C SER A 507 16.87 -24.37 -6.02
N ALA A 508 16.40 -24.73 -4.83
CA ALA A 508 17.24 -25.05 -3.68
C ALA A 508 17.96 -26.42 -3.77
N VAL A 509 17.58 -27.29 -4.71
CA VAL A 509 18.37 -28.50 -5.07
C VAL A 509 19.44 -28.15 -6.09
N THR A 510 19.11 -27.30 -7.06
CA THR A 510 19.94 -27.02 -8.24
C THR A 510 20.97 -25.91 -8.03
N CYS A 511 20.83 -25.05 -7.01
CA CYS A 511 21.76 -23.94 -6.80
C CYS A 511 23.13 -24.39 -6.26
N ASP A 512 24.20 -23.98 -6.93
CA ASP A 512 25.56 -24.07 -6.40
C ASP A 512 25.79 -23.01 -5.31
N GLY A 513 25.85 -23.44 -4.05
CA GLY A 513 26.10 -22.58 -2.89
C GLY A 513 24.87 -22.34 -2.01
N ARG A 514 24.68 -21.10 -1.54
CA ARG A 514 23.59 -20.72 -0.62
C ARG A 514 22.63 -19.65 -1.15
N VAL A 515 22.92 -19.09 -2.32
CA VAL A 515 22.13 -18.01 -2.94
C VAL A 515 21.58 -18.51 -4.26
N ILE A 516 20.26 -18.56 -4.37
CA ILE A 516 19.55 -18.94 -5.60
C ILE A 516 19.51 -17.72 -6.53
N SER A 517 20.23 -17.80 -7.66
CA SER A 517 20.25 -16.77 -8.70
C SER A 517 19.01 -16.80 -9.60
N SER A 518 18.81 -15.75 -10.40
CA SER A 518 17.77 -15.74 -11.43
C SER A 518 17.94 -16.84 -12.48
N ASP A 519 19.17 -17.23 -12.82
CA ASP A 519 19.43 -18.24 -13.86
C ASP A 519 18.95 -19.63 -13.43
N VAL A 520 19.25 -20.03 -12.18
CA VAL A 520 18.73 -21.28 -11.59
C VAL A 520 17.19 -21.25 -11.54
N MET A 521 16.62 -20.12 -11.12
CA MET A 521 15.17 -19.97 -11.02
C MET A 521 14.47 -20.08 -12.39
N ARG A 522 15.04 -19.46 -13.44
CA ARG A 522 14.54 -19.57 -14.82
C ARG A 522 14.64 -20.99 -15.34
N ALA A 523 15.79 -21.64 -15.19
CA ALA A 523 15.98 -23.03 -15.64
C ALA A 523 14.96 -23.99 -15.01
N VAL A 524 14.60 -23.80 -13.74
CA VAL A 524 13.56 -24.58 -13.04
C VAL A 524 12.14 -24.26 -13.50
N MET A 525 11.85 -23.01 -13.88
CA MET A 525 10.52 -22.59 -14.38
C MET A 525 10.29 -22.95 -15.86
N GLU A 526 11.34 -22.87 -16.69
CA GLU A 526 11.29 -23.09 -18.14
C GLU A 526 11.45 -24.56 -18.53
N ALA A 527 11.87 -25.42 -17.60
CA ALA A 527 11.98 -26.86 -17.81
C ALA A 527 10.60 -27.49 -18.13
N PRO A 528 10.49 -28.32 -19.19
CA PRO A 528 9.27 -29.08 -19.46
C PRO A 528 8.91 -29.98 -18.27
N GLU A 529 7.62 -30.04 -17.90
CA GLU A 529 7.12 -30.87 -16.79
C GLU A 529 7.50 -32.36 -16.90
N THR A 530 7.86 -32.83 -18.09
CA THR A 530 8.27 -34.20 -18.41
C THR A 530 9.78 -34.44 -18.53
N ALA A 531 10.62 -33.39 -18.50
CA ALA A 531 12.06 -33.50 -18.82
C ALA A 531 12.99 -33.60 -17.60
N LEU A 532 12.48 -33.40 -16.38
CA LEU A 532 13.24 -33.51 -15.13
C LEU A 532 12.55 -34.53 -14.21
N GLY A 533 13.05 -35.77 -14.25
CA GLY A 533 12.68 -36.92 -13.41
C GLY A 533 11.48 -36.73 -12.49
N ILE A 534 10.29 -37.10 -12.97
CA ILE A 534 9.12 -37.33 -12.12
C ILE A 534 9.38 -38.62 -11.33
N ASP A 535 10.12 -38.51 -10.22
CA ASP A 535 9.91 -39.44 -9.12
C ASP A 535 8.52 -39.14 -8.54
N GLU A 536 7.72 -40.20 -8.39
CA GLU A 536 6.43 -40.17 -7.71
C GLU A 536 6.55 -39.52 -6.32
N PRO A 537 5.45 -38.99 -5.75
CA PRO A 537 5.46 -38.47 -4.38
C PRO A 537 6.00 -39.54 -3.41
N LEU A 538 7.27 -39.37 -2.99
CA LEU A 538 8.08 -40.22 -2.10
C LEU A 538 7.36 -41.51 -1.73
N ALA A 539 7.72 -42.63 -2.36
CA ALA A 539 7.04 -43.91 -2.16
C ALA A 539 6.83 -44.19 -0.67
N GLU A 540 5.68 -44.76 -0.28
CA GLU A 540 5.29 -44.94 1.14
C GLU A 540 6.39 -45.60 1.99
N LYS A 541 7.22 -46.44 1.35
CA LYS A 541 8.45 -47.03 1.89
C LYS A 541 9.42 -45.99 2.47
N ASP A 542 9.72 -44.91 1.76
CA ASP A 542 10.75 -43.93 2.13
C ASP A 542 10.27 -42.97 3.22
N TRP A 543 8.98 -42.60 3.22
CA TRP A 543 8.35 -41.91 4.36
C TRP A 543 8.40 -42.75 5.64
N ILE A 544 8.12 -44.05 5.53
CA ILE A 544 8.25 -44.97 6.67
C ILE A 544 9.72 -45.08 7.10
N LEU A 545 10.67 -45.13 6.16
CA LEU A 545 12.10 -45.23 6.45
C LEU A 545 12.65 -43.98 7.15
N ASP A 546 12.26 -42.79 6.70
CA ASP A 546 12.59 -41.50 7.32
C ASP A 546 11.98 -41.38 8.73
N ALA A 547 10.69 -41.68 8.87
CA ALA A 547 10.02 -41.68 10.18
C ALA A 547 10.56 -42.75 11.15
N LEU A 548 11.10 -43.86 10.64
CA LEU A 548 11.88 -44.82 11.43
C LEU A 548 13.23 -44.21 11.84
N ARG A 549 14.02 -43.66 10.91
CA ARG A 549 15.33 -43.04 11.19
C ARG A 549 15.23 -41.92 12.23
N ARG A 550 14.29 -40.98 12.07
CA ARG A 550 14.05 -39.84 12.99
C ARG A 550 13.77 -40.30 14.42
N HIS A 551 13.00 -41.37 14.58
CA HIS A 551 12.68 -41.97 15.88
C HIS A 551 13.62 -43.13 16.27
N ARG A 552 14.82 -43.21 15.68
CA ARG A 552 15.84 -44.25 15.97
C ARG A 552 15.26 -45.68 15.94
N PHE A 553 14.44 -45.95 14.94
CA PHE A 553 13.70 -47.20 14.68
C PHE A 553 12.74 -47.62 15.80
N ARG A 554 12.36 -46.72 16.72
CA ARG A 554 11.38 -46.96 17.77
C ARG A 554 9.96 -46.98 17.19
N ARG A 555 9.55 -48.14 16.66
CA ARG A 555 8.27 -48.43 16.00
C ARG A 555 7.00 -47.98 16.75
N GLY A 556 7.07 -47.65 18.04
CA GLY A 556 5.95 -47.03 18.78
C GLY A 556 5.82 -45.54 18.48
N GLU A 557 6.90 -44.80 18.72
CA GLU A 557 6.99 -43.37 18.45
C GLU A 557 6.80 -43.07 16.95
N THR A 558 7.42 -43.87 16.07
CA THR A 558 7.21 -43.79 14.62
C THR A 558 5.74 -43.98 14.21
N ALA A 559 5.01 -44.92 14.82
CA ALA A 559 3.61 -45.16 14.49
C ALA A 559 2.72 -43.98 14.91
N THR A 560 2.96 -43.44 16.11
CA THR A 560 2.30 -42.22 16.60
C THR A 560 2.62 -41.02 15.72
N PHE A 561 3.88 -40.83 15.33
CA PHE A 561 4.31 -39.75 14.43
C PHE A 561 3.65 -39.84 13.04
N LEU A 562 3.55 -41.05 12.48
CA LEU A 562 2.86 -41.32 11.22
C LEU A 562 1.32 -41.34 11.34
N GLY A 563 0.75 -41.14 12.54
CA GLY A 563 -0.70 -41.14 12.76
C GLY A 563 -1.39 -42.49 12.55
N ILE A 564 -0.65 -43.61 12.59
CA ILE A 564 -1.17 -44.95 12.31
C ILE A 564 -0.97 -45.90 13.50
N SER A 565 -1.77 -46.97 13.56
CA SER A 565 -1.57 -47.98 14.61
C SER A 565 -0.22 -48.70 14.46
N ARG A 566 0.37 -49.14 15.57
CA ARG A 566 1.61 -49.95 15.60
C ARG A 566 1.51 -51.20 14.70
N LYS A 567 0.31 -51.81 14.63
CA LYS A 567 -0.01 -52.95 13.75
C LYS A 567 -0.05 -52.55 12.27
N THR A 568 -0.57 -51.37 11.96
CA THR A 568 -0.59 -50.79 10.60
C THR A 568 0.82 -50.49 10.12
N LEU A 569 1.66 -49.87 10.97
CA LEU A 569 3.08 -49.63 10.66
C LEU A 569 3.81 -50.95 10.38
N TYR A 570 3.66 -51.96 11.24
CA TYR A 570 4.29 -53.27 11.03
C TYR A 570 3.90 -53.92 9.69
N ASN A 571 2.60 -53.89 9.34
CA ASN A 571 2.12 -54.43 8.06
C ASN A 571 2.66 -53.66 6.84
N LYS A 572 2.82 -52.33 6.94
CA LYS A 572 3.42 -51.51 5.89
C LYS A 572 4.93 -51.74 5.76
N MET A 573 5.66 -51.81 6.88
CA MET A 573 7.08 -52.20 6.90
C MET A 573 7.30 -53.58 6.27
N ARG A 574 6.42 -54.55 6.52
CA ARG A 574 6.50 -55.89 5.92
C ARG A 574 6.32 -55.88 4.40
N ARG A 575 5.33 -55.13 3.88
CA ARG A 575 5.14 -54.97 2.42
C ARG A 575 6.28 -54.21 1.76
N ALA A 576 6.91 -53.28 2.48
CA ALA A 576 8.03 -52.48 1.98
C ALA A 576 9.39 -53.21 2.03
N GLY A 577 9.48 -54.39 2.65
CA GLY A 577 10.73 -55.13 2.84
C GLY A 577 11.68 -54.46 3.84
N LEU A 578 11.14 -53.95 4.96
CA LEU A 578 11.87 -53.18 5.98
C LEU A 578 11.90 -53.89 7.36
N LEU A 579 11.88 -55.21 7.38
CA LEU A 579 11.83 -56.02 8.61
C LEU A 579 12.98 -57.00 8.80
N ASP A 580 13.87 -57.11 7.80
CA ASP A 580 15.09 -57.92 7.81
C ASP A 580 16.31 -57.00 8.00
#